data_AF-A0A2Z6MSI6-F1
#
_entry.id   AF-A0A2Z6MSI6-F1
#
_cell.length_a   1.000
_cell.length_b   1.000
_cell.length_c   1.000
_cell.angle_alpha   90.00
_cell.angle_beta   90.00
_cell.angle_gamma   90.00
#
_symmetry.space_group_name_H-M   'P 1'
#
loop_
_entity.id
_entity.type
_entity.pdbx_description
1 polymer ?
#
loop_
_entity_poly.entity_id
_entity_poly.type
_entity_poly.pdbx_seq_one_letter_code
_entity_poly.pdbx_strand_id
1 'polypeptide(L)'
;MFSLGWGVEGEAWEWEWRRPLRAWEEEMLGECQTLLLSLSLQENVLDRWRWHPDLDTGYTVRSAYQILTVQDVVTLDAAVGLIWHPQVPLKVSILAWRLLRDRLPTKVNLITRGIIAAEAQFCVSGC
;
A
#
# COMPACT_ATOMS: atom_id res chain seq x y z
N MET A 1 22.46 21.27 22.03
CA MET A 1 21.06 21.13 22.48
C MET A 1 20.22 21.94 21.51
N PHE A 2 19.55 21.29 20.56
CA PHE A 2 18.67 21.96 19.61
C PHE A 2 17.26 21.94 20.17
N SER A 3 16.91 22.98 20.92
CA SER A 3 15.55 23.21 21.41
C SER A 3 14.75 23.92 20.30
N LEU A 4 14.19 23.15 19.37
CA LEU A 4 13.15 23.63 18.47
C LEU A 4 11.81 23.48 19.20
N GLY A 5 11.50 24.52 19.96
CA GLY A 5 10.37 24.53 20.88
C GLY A 5 9.02 24.73 20.21
N TRP A 6 8.05 23.93 20.61
CA TRP A 6 6.65 24.35 20.71
C TRP A 6 6.40 24.77 22.17
N GLY A 7 5.89 25.98 22.39
CA GLY A 7 5.38 26.40 23.70
C GLY A 7 4.23 27.37 23.43
N VAL A 8 3.09 27.32 24.11
CA VAL A 8 2.95 27.25 25.58
C VAL A 8 1.82 26.29 26.05
N GLU A 9 1.15 25.56 25.15
CA GLU A 9 0.06 24.60 25.47
C GLU A 9 0.19 23.30 24.65
N GLY A 10 1.41 22.78 24.58
CA GLY A 10 1.81 21.63 23.78
C GLY A 10 3.32 21.52 23.84
N GLU A 11 3.82 20.63 24.69
CA GLU A 11 5.23 20.51 25.05
C GLU A 11 6.11 20.37 23.81
N ALA A 12 7.12 21.24 23.71
CA ALA A 12 8.23 21.13 22.77
C ALA A 12 8.80 19.71 22.80
N TRP A 13 8.91 19.07 21.63
CA TRP A 13 9.65 17.82 21.52
C TRP A 13 11.12 18.09 21.84
N GLU A 14 11.54 17.77 23.07
CA GLU A 14 12.93 17.81 23.48
C GLU A 14 13.66 16.56 22.98
N TRP A 15 14.18 16.63 21.75
CA TRP A 15 14.96 15.55 21.18
C TRP A 15 16.34 15.47 21.84
N GLU A 16 16.52 14.53 22.77
CA GLU A 16 17.82 14.21 23.34
C GLU A 16 18.46 13.01 22.61
N TRP A 17 19.35 13.32 21.67
CA TRP A 17 20.07 12.31 20.92
C TRP A 17 21.28 11.78 21.72
N ARG A 18 21.47 10.45 21.74
CA ARG A 18 22.63 9.83 22.40
C ARG A 18 23.99 10.23 21.79
N ARG A 19 23.99 10.74 20.56
CA ARG A 19 25.17 11.24 19.83
C ARG A 19 24.76 12.42 18.92
N PRO A 20 25.70 13.25 18.46
CA PRO A 20 25.44 14.20 17.39
C PRO A 20 24.93 13.49 16.13
N LEU A 21 23.94 14.08 15.47
CA LEU A 21 23.44 13.59 14.20
C LEU A 21 24.49 13.77 13.11
N ARG A 22 24.52 12.84 12.18
CA ARG A 22 25.30 13.00 10.94
C ARG A 22 24.51 13.91 9.99
N ALA A 23 25.20 14.55 9.05
CA ALA A 23 24.56 15.48 8.10
C ALA A 23 23.33 14.90 7.38
N TRP A 24 23.35 13.62 6.99
CA TRP A 24 22.20 12.96 6.37
C TRP A 24 21.09 12.59 7.38
N GLU A 25 21.41 12.41 8.66
CA GLU A 25 20.41 12.21 9.72
C GLU A 25 19.71 13.53 10.05
N GLU A 26 20.40 14.67 9.93
CA GLU A 26 19.80 16.00 10.04
C GLU A 26 18.82 16.29 8.90
N GLU A 27 19.16 15.90 7.68
CA GLU A 27 18.25 15.99 6.51
C GLU A 27 16.98 15.15 6.74
N MET A 28 17.13 13.87 7.12
CA MET A 28 16.00 13.01 7.47
C MET A 28 15.18 13.57 8.65
N LEU A 29 15.82 14.18 9.64
CA LEU A 29 15.10 14.82 10.75
C LEU A 29 14.28 16.01 10.26
N GLY A 30 14.79 16.80 9.31
CA GLY A 30 14.05 17.87 8.65
C GLY A 30 12.80 17.34 7.94
N GLU A 31 12.92 16.26 7.18
CA GLU A 31 11.78 15.59 6.55
C GLU A 31 10.77 15.10 7.60
N CYS A 32 11.22 14.43 8.66
CA CYS A 32 10.35 14.00 9.76
C CYS A 32 9.63 15.17 10.43
N GLN A 33 10.32 16.28 10.70
CA GLN A 33 9.71 17.48 11.29
C GLN A 33 8.63 18.04 10.37
N THR A 34 8.86 18.12 9.07
CA THR A 34 7.82 18.60 8.13
C THR A 34 6.60 17.69 8.10
N LEU A 35 6.78 16.36 8.20
CA LEU A 35 5.66 15.42 8.33
C LEU A 35 4.89 15.65 9.64
N LEU A 36 5.59 15.86 10.75
CA LEU A 36 4.97 16.11 12.06
C LEU A 36 4.20 17.43 12.11
N LEU A 37 4.63 18.46 11.38
CA LEU A 37 3.89 19.73 11.26
C LEU A 37 2.48 19.57 10.66
N SER A 38 2.26 18.51 9.88
CA SER A 38 0.94 18.23 9.29
C SER A 38 -0.04 17.55 10.28
N LEU A 39 0.45 17.16 11.47
CA LEU A 39 -0.32 16.43 12.46
C LEU A 39 -0.83 17.36 13.56
N SER A 40 -2.10 17.20 13.94
CA SER A 40 -2.67 17.85 15.13
C SER A 40 -2.79 16.80 16.24
N LEU A 41 -2.01 16.98 17.31
CA LEU A 41 -2.09 16.13 18.49
C LEU A 41 -3.24 16.59 19.38
N GLN A 42 -3.99 15.64 19.93
CA GLN A 42 -5.13 15.89 20.82
C GLN A 42 -4.78 15.42 22.23
N GLU A 43 -4.58 16.35 23.18
CA GLU A 43 -4.06 16.04 24.52
C GLU A 43 -4.97 15.11 25.35
N ASN A 44 -6.29 15.13 25.09
CA ASN A 44 -7.27 14.36 25.88
C ASN A 44 -7.86 13.16 25.12
N VAL A 45 -7.19 12.70 24.05
CA VAL A 45 -7.64 11.55 23.26
C VAL A 45 -6.55 10.49 23.26
N LEU A 46 -6.90 9.29 23.72
CA LEU A 46 -6.00 8.14 23.62
C LEU A 46 -5.79 7.74 22.16
N ASP A 47 -4.53 7.44 21.82
CA ASP A 47 -4.18 6.91 20.52
C ASP A 47 -4.95 5.62 20.23
N ARG A 48 -5.53 5.55 19.02
CA ARG A 48 -6.27 4.38 18.55
C ARG A 48 -5.92 4.07 17.11
N TRP A 49 -5.77 2.78 16.83
CA TRP A 49 -5.66 2.28 15.46
C TRP A 49 -6.95 2.59 14.72
N ARG A 50 -6.85 3.35 13.63
CA ARG A 50 -7.98 3.63 12.74
C ARG A 50 -7.85 2.80 11.48
N TRP A 51 -8.92 2.10 11.14
CA TRP A 51 -9.05 1.46 9.84
C TRP A 51 -9.69 2.47 8.89
N HIS A 52 -8.88 3.12 8.05
CA HIS A 52 -9.36 4.17 7.14
C HIS A 52 -10.59 3.78 6.29
N PRO A 53 -10.74 2.53 5.82
CA PRO A 53 -11.91 2.13 5.05
C PRO A 53 -13.22 2.06 5.83
N ASP A 54 -13.17 1.87 7.16
CA ASP A 54 -14.34 1.86 8.03
C ASP A 54 -13.94 2.41 9.41
N LEU A 55 -14.31 3.68 9.62
CA LEU A 55 -13.97 4.43 10.82
C LEU A 55 -14.85 4.09 12.03
N ASP A 56 -16.01 3.45 11.81
CA ASP A 56 -17.01 3.17 12.84
C ASP A 56 -16.82 1.76 13.43
N THR A 57 -16.70 0.76 12.56
CA THR A 57 -16.56 -0.65 12.96
C THR A 57 -15.10 -1.05 13.19
N GLY A 58 -14.15 -0.28 12.64
CA GLY A 58 -12.72 -0.56 12.70
C GLY A 58 -12.27 -1.67 11.75
N TYR A 59 -11.12 -2.28 12.05
CA TYR A 59 -10.56 -3.33 11.21
C TYR A 59 -11.38 -4.62 11.35
N THR A 60 -11.80 -5.19 10.23
CA THR A 60 -12.30 -6.56 10.18
C THR A 60 -11.60 -7.29 9.03
N VAL A 61 -11.38 -8.60 9.20
CA VAL A 61 -10.84 -9.44 8.13
C VAL A 61 -11.73 -9.37 6.89
N ARG A 62 -13.06 -9.27 7.08
CA ARG A 62 -14.03 -9.11 6.00
C ARG A 62 -13.84 -7.81 5.21
N SER A 63 -13.73 -6.66 5.89
CA SER A 63 -13.56 -5.37 5.21
C SER A 63 -12.21 -5.29 4.49
N ALA A 64 -11.14 -5.81 5.10
CA ALA A 64 -9.85 -5.95 4.43
C ALA A 64 -9.94 -6.84 3.19
N TYR A 65 -10.56 -8.02 3.30
CA TYR A 65 -10.71 -8.93 2.18
C TYR A 65 -11.55 -8.32 1.06
N GLN A 66 -12.62 -7.59 1.38
CA GLN A 66 -13.43 -6.87 0.40
C GLN A 66 -12.59 -5.84 -0.36
N ILE A 67 -11.80 -5.00 0.29
CA ILE A 67 -10.97 -4.01 -0.40
C ILE A 67 -9.95 -4.67 -1.33
N LEU A 68 -9.32 -5.74 -0.86
CA LEU A 68 -8.35 -6.50 -1.65
C LEU A 68 -9.00 -7.24 -2.83
N THR A 69 -10.29 -7.57 -2.74
CA THR A 69 -11.00 -8.32 -3.78
C THR A 69 -11.85 -7.45 -4.69
N VAL A 70 -12.28 -6.26 -4.29
CA VAL A 70 -13.16 -5.37 -5.09
C VAL A 70 -12.54 -5.01 -6.44
N GLN A 71 -11.22 -4.88 -6.55
CA GLN A 71 -10.53 -4.73 -7.84
C GLN A 71 -10.64 -5.97 -8.76
N ASP A 72 -10.80 -7.16 -8.18
CA ASP A 72 -10.86 -8.45 -8.87
C ASP A 72 -12.31 -8.88 -9.20
N VAL A 73 -13.34 -8.25 -8.60
CA VAL A 73 -14.76 -8.58 -8.84
C VAL A 73 -15.41 -7.65 -9.87
N VAL A 74 -14.62 -6.99 -10.73
CA VAL A 74 -15.17 -6.29 -11.89
C VAL A 74 -15.80 -7.34 -12.82
N THR A 75 -17.14 -7.48 -12.72
CA THR A 75 -18.04 -8.14 -13.68
C THR A 75 -17.65 -9.55 -14.14
N LEU A 76 -17.10 -10.41 -13.27
CA LEU A 76 -16.77 -11.79 -13.64
C LEU A 76 -17.85 -12.82 -13.29
N ASP A 77 -18.90 -12.40 -12.59
CA ASP A 77 -19.93 -13.30 -12.05
C ASP A 77 -20.60 -14.17 -13.15
N ALA A 78 -20.92 -13.56 -14.30
CA ALA A 78 -21.46 -14.29 -15.45
C ALA A 78 -20.45 -15.25 -16.11
N ALA A 79 -19.15 -14.93 -16.07
CA ALA A 79 -18.11 -15.74 -16.69
C ALA A 79 -17.64 -16.90 -15.78
N VAL A 80 -17.79 -16.81 -14.46
CA VAL A 80 -17.40 -17.86 -13.51
C VAL A 80 -18.10 -19.19 -13.83
N GLY A 81 -19.39 -19.16 -14.13
CA GLY A 81 -20.16 -20.36 -14.50
C GLY A 81 -19.68 -21.04 -15.79
N LEU A 82 -19.18 -20.25 -16.74
CA LEU A 82 -18.63 -20.76 -18.01
C LEU A 82 -17.19 -21.29 -17.85
N ILE A 83 -16.37 -20.64 -17.02
CA ILE A 83 -14.97 -21.00 -16.79
C ILE A 83 -14.86 -22.35 -16.08
N TRP A 84 -15.69 -22.58 -15.06
CA TRP A 84 -15.63 -23.77 -14.21
C TRP A 84 -16.61 -24.88 -14.63
N HIS A 85 -17.11 -24.82 -15.87
CA HIS A 85 -18.03 -25.83 -16.39
C HIS A 85 -17.34 -27.21 -16.50
N PRO A 86 -17.99 -28.31 -16.08
CA PRO A 86 -17.36 -29.64 -16.00
C PRO A 86 -16.88 -30.21 -17.33
N GLN A 87 -17.39 -29.71 -18.46
CA GLN A 87 -16.94 -30.10 -19.80
C GLN A 87 -15.66 -29.39 -20.25
N VAL A 88 -15.22 -28.35 -19.53
CA VAL A 88 -14.01 -27.59 -19.86
C VAL A 88 -12.82 -28.24 -19.16
N PRO A 89 -11.74 -28.59 -19.89
CA PRO A 89 -10.53 -29.10 -19.26
C PRO A 89 -9.95 -28.09 -18.26
N LEU A 90 -9.53 -28.54 -17.08
CA LEU A 90 -9.03 -27.68 -16.00
C LEU A 90 -7.92 -26.70 -16.42
N LYS A 91 -7.05 -27.11 -17.36
CA LYS A 91 -6.00 -26.22 -17.89
C LYS A 91 -6.57 -24.98 -18.57
N VAL A 92 -7.69 -25.13 -19.28
CA VAL A 92 -8.38 -24.03 -19.98
C VAL A 92 -9.08 -23.14 -18.96
N SER A 93 -9.75 -23.73 -17.96
CA SER A 93 -10.39 -22.97 -16.87
C SER A 93 -9.38 -22.10 -16.11
N ILE A 94 -8.23 -22.67 -15.74
CA ILE A 94 -7.17 -21.95 -15.04
C ILE A 94 -6.57 -20.84 -15.92
N LEU A 95 -6.38 -21.10 -17.21
CA LEU A 95 -5.88 -20.09 -18.16
C LEU A 95 -6.87 -18.92 -18.28
N ALA A 96 -8.16 -19.21 -18.49
CA ALA A 96 -9.22 -18.21 -18.61
C ALA A 96 -9.37 -17.39 -17.31
N TRP A 97 -9.33 -18.06 -16.15
CA TRP A 97 -9.38 -17.39 -14.85
C TRP A 97 -8.20 -16.42 -14.64
N ARG A 98 -6.98 -16.84 -15.03
CA ARG A 98 -5.79 -15.98 -14.96
C ARG A 98 -5.86 -14.84 -15.97
N LEU A 99 -6.39 -15.08 -17.17
CA LEU A 99 -6.56 -14.07 -18.21
C LEU A 99 -7.51 -12.95 -17.75
N LEU A 100 -8.69 -13.33 -17.24
CA LEU A 100 -9.73 -12.39 -16.85
C LEU A 100 -9.36 -11.53 -15.64
N ARG A 101 -8.40 -11.98 -14.83
CA ARG A 101 -7.85 -11.22 -13.70
C ARG A 101 -6.57 -10.45 -14.04
N ASP A 102 -6.18 -10.43 -15.32
CA ASP A 102 -4.90 -9.88 -15.78
C ASP A 102 -3.70 -10.40 -14.96
N ARG A 103 -3.68 -11.71 -14.69
CA ARG A 103 -2.63 -12.39 -13.91
C ARG A 103 -1.74 -13.29 -14.75
N LEU A 104 -1.85 -13.24 -16.07
CA LEU A 104 -0.92 -13.92 -16.95
C LEU A 104 0.46 -13.24 -16.89
N PRO A 105 1.56 -14.01 -17.09
CA PRO A 105 2.91 -13.47 -17.14
C PRO A 105 3.15 -12.71 -18.46
N THR A 106 2.31 -11.71 -18.74
CA THR A 106 2.54 -10.75 -19.81
C THR A 106 3.64 -9.80 -19.38
N LYS A 107 4.35 -9.24 -20.35
CA LYS A 107 5.41 -8.28 -20.09
C LYS A 107 4.95 -7.09 -19.24
N VAL A 108 3.75 -6.58 -19.52
CA VAL A 108 3.12 -5.50 -18.76
C VAL A 108 2.92 -5.90 -17.30
N ASN A 109 2.34 -7.07 -17.03
CA ASN A 109 2.11 -7.55 -15.67
C ASN A 109 3.40 -7.82 -14.89
N LEU A 110 4.45 -8.26 -15.56
CA LEU A 110 5.76 -8.46 -14.94
C LEU A 110 6.42 -7.12 -14.56
N ILE A 111 6.24 -6.07 -15.38
CA ILE A 111 6.72 -4.71 -15.07
C ILE A 111 5.91 -4.09 -13.93
N THR A 112 4.56 -4.17 -13.96
CA THR A 112 3.69 -3.65 -12.89
C THR A 112 4.01 -4.28 -11.53
N ARG A 113 4.52 -5.53 -11.52
CA ARG A 113 4.94 -6.24 -10.31
C ARG A 113 6.41 -6.03 -9.94
N GLY A 114 7.17 -5.24 -10.71
CA GLY A 114 8.59 -4.99 -10.47
C GLY A 114 9.51 -6.20 -10.67
N ILE A 115 9.06 -7.22 -11.43
CA ILE A 115 9.87 -8.41 -11.73
C ILE A 115 10.87 -8.10 -12.87
N ILE A 116 10.47 -7.25 -13.82
CA ILE A 116 11.31 -6.79 -14.93
C ILE A 116 11.41 -5.26 -14.85
N ALA A 117 12.58 -4.72 -15.20
CA ALA A 117 12.80 -3.28 -15.25
C ALA A 117 11.86 -2.58 -16.26
N ALA A 118 11.47 -1.34 -15.95
CA ALA A 118 10.57 -0.57 -16.79
C ALA A 118 11.17 -0.25 -18.16
N GLU A 119 12.51 -0.07 -18.27
CA GLU A 119 13.17 0.09 -19.57
C GLU A 119 12.97 -1.09 -20.52
N ALA A 120 12.73 -2.29 -19.99
CA ALA A 120 12.49 -3.46 -20.82
C ALA A 120 11.17 -3.35 -21.58
N GLN A 121 10.23 -2.45 -21.21
CA GLN A 121 8.89 -2.32 -21.81
C GLN A 121 8.91 -2.19 -23.34
N PHE A 122 9.92 -1.55 -23.91
CA PHE A 122 10.06 -1.35 -25.36
C PHE A 122 10.88 -2.44 -26.08
N CYS A 123 11.57 -3.32 -25.35
CA CYS A 123 12.37 -4.39 -25.95
C CYS A 123 11.48 -5.52 -26.53
N VAL A 124 11.41 -5.65 -27.85
CA VAL A 124 10.56 -6.68 -28.50
C VAL A 124 11.14 -8.09 -28.34
N SER A 125 12.45 -8.22 -28.09
CA SER A 125 13.13 -9.49 -27.83
C SER A 125 14.48 -9.26 -27.14
N GLY A 126 14.69 -9.87 -25.96
CA GLY A 126 16.01 -10.02 -25.34
C GLY A 126 16.73 -8.72 -25.01
N CYS A 127 16.22 -7.99 -24.03
CA CYS A 127 17.04 -7.26 -23.07
C CYS A 127 17.06 -8.15 -21.81
#